data_AF-A0A943THB7-F1
#
_entry.id   AF-A0A943THB7-F1
#
_cell.length_a   1.000
_cell.length_b   1.000
_cell.length_c   1.000
_cell.angle_alpha   90.00
_cell.angle_beta   90.00
_cell.angle_gamma   90.00
#
_symmetry.space_group_name_H-M   'P 1'
#
loop_
_entity.id
_entity.type
_entity.pdbx_description
1 polymer ?
#
loop_
_entity_poly.entity_id
_entity_poly.type
_entity_poly.pdbx_seq_one_letter_code
_entity_poly.pdbx_strand_id
1 'polypeptide(L)' 'MIQSGDFPTSLIMADCNYLKRTNDTLGHEYGDLLLQRTARK' A
#
# COMPACT_ATOMS: atom_id res chain seq x y z
N MET A 1 24.37 -16.06 -19.43
CA MET A 1 24.86 -14.72 -19.04
C MET A 1 23.63 -13.87 -18.75
N ILE A 2 23.46 -13.40 -17.51
CA ILE A 2 22.39 -12.45 -17.18
C ILE A 2 22.85 -11.10 -17.71
N GLN A 3 22.09 -10.47 -18.62
CA GLN A 3 22.35 -9.10 -19.04
C GLN A 3 22.12 -8.16 -17.86
N SER A 4 23.20 -7.64 -17.27
CA SER A 4 23.13 -6.49 -16.37
C SER A 4 23.05 -5.23 -17.23
N GLY A 5 21.84 -4.84 -17.61
CA GLY A 5 21.57 -3.54 -18.26
C GLY A 5 20.99 -2.56 -17.24
N ASP A 6 21.41 -1.30 -17.30
CA ASP A 6 20.75 -0.21 -16.58
C ASP A 6 19.36 0.03 -17.20
N PHE A 7 18.35 -0.62 -16.65
CA PHE A 7 16.95 -0.35 -17.00
C PHE A 7 16.45 0.87 -16.21
N PRO A 8 15.62 1.73 -16.81
CA PRO A 8 15.02 2.84 -16.08
C PRO A 8 14.20 2.31 -14.91
N THR A 9 14.55 2.73 -13.69
CA THR A 9 13.81 2.38 -12.47
C THR A 9 12.81 3.50 -12.15
N SER A 10 11.55 3.13 -11.92
CA SER A 10 10.50 4.05 -11.49
C SER A 10 10.16 3.84 -10.02
N LEU A 11 10.04 4.92 -9.26
CA LEU A 11 9.58 4.91 -7.88
C LEU A 11 8.12 5.36 -7.82
N ILE A 12 7.27 4.53 -7.23
CA ILE A 12 5.86 4.88 -6.95
C ILE A 12 5.70 4.96 -5.43
N MET A 13 5.26 6.12 -4.94
CA MET A 13 4.87 6.32 -3.55
C MET A 13 3.35 6.47 -3.49
N ALA A 14 2.71 5.75 -2.57
CA ALA A 14 1.27 5.76 -2.38
C ALA A 14 0.93 5.72 -0.88
N ASP A 15 -0.24 6.26 -0.53
CA ASP A 15 -0.79 6.30 0.82
C ASP A 15 -2.22 5.76 0.85
N CYS A 16 -2.63 5.20 1.99
CA CYS A 16 -4.01 4.76 2.22
C CYS A 16 -4.85 5.92 2.74
N ASN A 17 -5.54 6.60 1.81
CA ASN A 17 -6.44 7.69 2.15
C ASN A 17 -7.44 7.29 3.25
N TYR A 18 -7.61 8.19 4.23
CA TYR A 18 -8.56 8.05 5.34
C TYR A 18 -8.31 6.91 6.32
N LEU A 19 -7.15 6.24 6.31
CA LEU A 19 -6.84 5.14 7.24
C LEU A 19 -7.13 5.50 8.71
N LYS A 20 -6.64 6.66 9.17
CA LYS A 20 -6.91 7.12 10.55
C LYS A 20 -8.39 7.34 10.82
N ARG A 21 -9.13 7.94 9.88
CA ARG A 21 -10.59 8.14 10.04
C ARG A 21 -11.31 6.80 10.14
N THR A 22 -10.93 5.80 9.35
CA THR A 22 -11.48 4.45 9.43
C THR A 22 -11.19 3.83 10.80
N ASN A 23 -9.96 3.93 11.30
CA ASN A 23 -9.60 3.46 12.65
C ASN A 23 -10.46 4.13 13.73
N ASP A 24 -10.58 5.47 13.65
CA ASP A 24 -11.27 6.27 14.67
C ASP A 24 -12.80 6.07 14.63
N THR A 25 -13.37 5.77 13.46
CA THR A 25 -14.83 5.66 13.27
C THR A 25 -15.34 4.23 13.41
N LEU A 26 -14.58 3.25 12.91
CA LEU A 26 -15.00 1.85 12.82
C LEU A 26 -14.19 0.91 13.72
N GLY A 27 -13.08 1.38 14.29
CA GLY A 27 -12.15 0.59 15.08
C GLY A 27 -10.96 0.09 14.27
N HIS A 28 -9.88 -0.23 14.98
CA HIS A 28 -8.59 -0.62 14.37
C HIS A 28 -8.68 -1.86 13.48
N GLU A 29 -9.50 -2.85 13.84
CA GLU A 29 -9.73 -4.06 13.03
C GLU A 29 -10.23 -3.72 11.60
N TYR A 30 -11.02 -2.66 11.45
CA TYR A 30 -11.47 -2.19 10.14
C TYR A 30 -10.36 -1.46 9.37
N GLY A 31 -9.43 -0.83 10.07
CA GLY A 31 -8.17 -0.35 9.50
C GLY A 31 -7.32 -1.47 8.93
N ASP A 32 -7.19 -2.57 9.66
CA ASP A 32 -6.43 -3.74 9.21
C ASP A 32 -7.08 -4.39 7.98
N LEU A 33 -8.42 -4.51 7.96
CA LEU A 33 -9.19 -4.94 6.79
C LEU A 33 -8.97 -4.02 5.58
N LEU A 34 -8.91 -2.70 5.78
CA LEU A 34 -8.62 -1.74 4.72
C LEU A 34 -7.22 -1.97 4.17
N LEU A 35 -6.20 -2.08 5.03
CA LEU A 35 -4.82 -2.34 4.63
C LEU A 35 -4.66 -3.65 3.86
N GLN A 36 -5.28 -4.72 4.35
CA GLN A 36 -5.26 -6.03 3.68
C GLN A 36 -5.88 -5.97 2.28
N ARG A 37 -6.98 -5.23 2.11
CA ARG A 37 -7.63 -5.04 0.80
C ARG A 37 -6.79 -4.20 -0.15
N THR A 38 -6.16 -3.13 0.33
CA THR A 38 -5.31 -2.25 -0.48
C THR A 38 -4.04 -2.97 -0.96
N ALA A 39 -3.46 -3.84 -0.12
CA ALA A 39 -2.24 -4.58 -0.46
C ALA A 39 -2.49 -5.85 -1.29
N ARG A 40 -3.75 -6.26 -1.47
CA ARG A 40 -4.09 -7.49 -2.19
C ARG A 40 -3.81 -7.32 -3.69
N LYS A 41 -3.08 -8.27 -4.28
CA LYS A 41 -2.88 -8.39 -5.73
C LYS A 41 -4.16 -8.75 -6.47
#